data_AF-A0AAV5SF71-F1
#
_entry.id   AF-A0AAV5SF71-F1
#
_cell.length_a   1.000
_cell.length_b   1.000
_cell.length_c   1.000
_cell.angle_alpha   90.00
_cell.angle_beta   90.00
_cell.angle_gamma   90.00
#
_symmetry.space_group_name_H-M   'P 1'
#
loop_
_entity.id
_entity.type
_entity.pdbx_description
1 polymer ?
#
loop_
_entity_poly.entity_id
_entity_poly.type
_entity_poly.pdbx_seq_one_letter_code
_entity_poly.pdbx_strand_id
1 'polypeptide(L)'
;LTMSSNVISQVTMQQEKAVDREKVVYVNCLFFCANARHNPSNNYSRGSTPANELQVCIWMDCTLRELTGPIKEVNPDARRRGTTFDFAVVSPDRVS
;
A
#
# COMPACT_ATOMS: atom_id res chain seq x y z
N LEU A 1 -20.19 -19.04 36.76
CA LEU A 1 -19.41 -19.21 35.52
C LEU A 1 -18.70 -17.89 35.24
N THR A 2 -17.44 -17.78 35.66
CA THR A 2 -16.60 -16.60 35.43
C THR A 2 -16.06 -16.64 34.00
N MET A 3 -16.42 -15.65 33.18
CA MET A 3 -15.88 -15.48 31.83
C MET A 3 -14.46 -14.92 31.92
N SER A 4 -13.46 -15.76 31.68
CA SER A 4 -12.06 -15.35 31.55
C SER A 4 -11.90 -14.54 30.28
N SER A 5 -11.65 -13.23 30.41
CA SER A 5 -11.29 -12.38 29.26
C SER A 5 -9.81 -12.60 28.94
N ASN A 6 -9.51 -13.32 27.86
CA ASN A 6 -8.15 -13.44 27.35
C ASN A 6 -7.84 -12.21 26.46
N VAL A 7 -6.97 -11.33 26.94
CA VAL A 7 -6.39 -10.25 26.12
C VAL A 7 -5.38 -10.90 25.18
N ILE A 8 -5.71 -10.99 23.88
CA ILE A 8 -4.90 -11.75 22.90
C ILE A 8 -3.65 -10.98 22.44
N SER A 9 -3.54 -9.65 22.61
CA SER A 9 -2.31 -8.92 22.27
C SER A 9 -2.21 -7.55 22.96
N GLN A 10 -1.11 -7.32 23.67
CA GLN A 10 -0.64 -5.97 24.01
C GLN A 10 0.42 -5.60 22.96
N VAL A 11 0.03 -4.87 21.91
CA VAL A 11 0.99 -4.38 20.91
C VAL A 11 1.56 -3.05 21.42
N THR A 12 2.76 -3.10 21.99
CA THR A 12 3.56 -1.89 22.18
C THR A 12 4.00 -1.44 20.78
N MET A 13 3.50 -0.30 20.30
CA MET A 13 3.94 0.26 19.02
C MET A 13 5.40 0.68 19.15
N GLN A 14 6.30 -0.22 18.78
CA GLN A 14 7.73 0.03 18.77
C GLN A 14 7.97 1.09 17.70
N GLN A 15 8.52 2.24 18.11
CA GLN A 15 8.72 3.38 17.24
C GLN A 15 9.55 2.94 16.03
N GLU A 16 8.96 3.02 14.84
CA GLU A 16 9.56 2.55 13.60
C GLU A 16 10.83 3.37 13.33
N LYS A 17 11.98 2.70 13.34
CA LYS A 17 13.28 3.35 13.16
C LYS A 17 13.47 3.64 11.67
N ALA A 18 13.91 4.85 11.32
CA ALA A 18 14.19 5.23 9.93
C ALA A 18 15.16 4.24 9.27
N VAL A 19 14.91 3.91 8.00
CA VAL A 19 15.71 2.94 7.24
C VAL A 19 16.97 3.63 6.70
N ASP A 20 18.13 3.00 6.87
CA ASP A 20 19.37 3.45 6.24
C ASP A 20 19.37 3.05 4.76
N ARG A 21 18.92 3.96 3.90
CA ARG A 21 18.70 3.74 2.46
C ARG A 21 19.97 3.46 1.67
N GLU A 22 21.15 3.78 2.22
CA GLU A 22 22.44 3.45 1.59
C GLU A 22 22.85 2.00 1.84
N LYS A 23 22.35 1.39 2.92
CA LYS A 23 22.70 0.02 3.34
C LYS A 23 21.59 -0.99 3.10
N VAL A 24 20.35 -0.53 2.93
CA VAL A 24 19.17 -1.38 2.74
C VAL A 24 18.74 -1.40 1.29
N VAL A 25 18.56 -2.61 0.77
CA VAL A 25 18.07 -2.87 -0.58
C VAL A 25 16.61 -2.43 -0.71
N TYR A 26 16.27 -1.83 -1.84
CA TYR A 26 14.90 -1.44 -2.18
C TYR A 26 14.01 -2.67 -2.44
N VAL A 27 12.74 -2.58 -2.05
CA VAL A 27 11.71 -3.59 -2.33
C VAL A 27 10.85 -3.18 -3.52
N ASN A 28 10.36 -4.14 -4.28
CA ASN A 28 9.42 -3.88 -5.37
C ASN A 28 8.00 -3.80 -4.80
N CYS A 29 7.33 -2.67 -5.01
CA CYS A 29 5.94 -2.46 -4.66
C CYS A 29 5.09 -2.28 -5.92
N LEU A 30 3.91 -2.91 -5.94
CA LEU A 30 3.00 -2.91 -7.07
C LEU A 30 1.78 -2.05 -6.78
N PHE A 31 1.55 -1.04 -7.62
CA PHE A 31 0.42 -0.12 -7.53
C PHE A 31 -0.58 -0.38 -8.65
N PHE A 32 -1.86 -0.20 -8.35
CA PHE A 32 -2.94 -0.26 -9.33
C PHE A 32 -3.72 1.05 -9.29
N CYS A 33 -3.53 1.91 -10.30
CA CYS A 33 -3.99 3.31 -10.26
C CYS A 33 -5.40 3.47 -10.85
N ALA A 34 -6.44 3.49 -10.03
CA ALA A 34 -7.81 3.73 -10.48
C ALA A 34 -8.28 5.18 -10.27
N ASN A 35 -9.13 5.68 -11.16
CA ASN A 35 -9.72 7.02 -11.04
C ASN A 35 -11.05 6.95 -10.28
N ALA A 36 -11.25 7.90 -9.35
CA ALA A 36 -12.47 8.09 -8.54
C ALA A 36 -12.81 6.98 -7.52
N ARG A 37 -12.47 5.72 -7.77
CA ARG A 37 -12.70 4.59 -6.86
C ARG A 37 -11.60 3.54 -6.95
N HIS A 38 -11.35 2.82 -5.86
CA HIS A 38 -10.47 1.65 -5.86
C HIS A 38 -10.98 0.56 -6.82
N ASN A 39 -10.06 -0.25 -7.34
CA ASN A 39 -10.44 -1.42 -8.14
C ASN A 39 -11.29 -2.39 -7.29
N PRO A 40 -12.38 -2.95 -7.84
CA PRO A 40 -13.19 -3.92 -7.11
C PRO A 40 -12.37 -5.20 -6.84
N SER A 41 -12.63 -5.86 -5.72
CA SER A 41 -11.96 -7.11 -5.32
C SER A 41 -12.01 -8.19 -6.40
N ASN A 42 -13.09 -8.24 -7.18
CA ASN A 42 -13.26 -9.19 -8.29
C ASN A 42 -12.17 -9.07 -9.37
N ASN A 43 -11.56 -7.88 -9.55
CA ASN A 43 -10.47 -7.68 -10.50
C ASN A 43 -9.14 -8.32 -10.05
N TYR A 44 -9.05 -8.74 -8.79
CA TYR A 44 -7.88 -9.43 -8.23
C TYR A 44 -8.11 -10.95 -8.12
N SER A 45 -9.20 -11.46 -8.70
CA SER A 45 -9.57 -12.87 -8.60
C SER A 45 -8.83 -13.74 -9.63
N ARG A 46 -8.61 -15.02 -9.27
CA ARG A 46 -8.07 -16.06 -10.17
C ARG A 46 -6.72 -15.70 -10.83
N GLY A 47 -5.88 -14.94 -10.14
CA GLY A 47 -4.57 -14.53 -10.66
C GLY A 47 -4.62 -13.40 -11.70
N SER A 48 -5.79 -12.79 -11.91
CA SER A 48 -5.90 -11.56 -12.71
C SER A 48 -5.55 -10.35 -11.85
N THR A 49 -4.92 -9.36 -12.46
CA THR A 49 -4.69 -8.03 -11.88
C THR A 49 -5.19 -6.93 -12.83
N PRO A 50 -5.58 -5.76 -12.30
CA PRO A 50 -5.91 -4.60 -13.13
C PRO A 50 -4.75 -4.19 -14.07
N ALA A 51 -5.06 -3.83 -15.32
CA ALA A 51 -4.06 -3.51 -16.34
C ALA A 51 -3.28 -2.19 -16.11
N ASN A 52 -3.77 -1.33 -15.21
CA ASN A 52 -3.16 -0.07 -14.80
C ASN A 52 -2.09 -0.28 -13.71
N GLU A 53 -1.25 -1.28 -13.93
CA GLU A 53 -0.20 -1.72 -13.04
C GLU A 53 1.01 -0.77 -13.13
N LEU A 54 1.50 -0.33 -11.98
CA LEU A 54 2.69 0.50 -11.85
C LEU A 54 3.61 -0.12 -10.80
N GLN A 55 4.77 -0.58 -11.23
CA GLN A 55 5.78 -1.12 -10.33
C GLN A 55 6.76 -0.02 -9.92
N VAL A 56 7.02 0.10 -8.62
CA VAL A 56 7.93 1.09 -8.04
C VAL A 56 8.87 0.42 -7.04
N CYS A 57 10.16 0.70 -7.14
CA CYS A 57 11.13 0.33 -6.11
C CYS A 57 11.03 1.32 -4.95
N ILE A 58 10.72 0.84 -3.74
CA ILE A 58 10.54 1.65 -2.54
C ILE A 58 11.41 1.13 -1.39
N TRP A 59 11.66 1.97 -0.40
CA TRP A 59 12.13 1.51 0.91
C TRP A 59 10.93 1.21 1.82
N MET A 60 11.14 0.41 2.86
CA MET A 60 10.07 0.06 3.80
C MET A 60 9.54 1.25 4.59
N ASP A 61 10.35 2.30 4.75
CA ASP A 61 9.95 3.56 5.39
C ASP A 61 9.35 4.59 4.42
N CYS A 62 9.03 4.18 3.19
CA CYS A 62 8.54 5.09 2.17
C CYS A 62 7.17 5.68 2.56
N THR A 63 7.09 7.00 2.51
CA THR A 63 5.86 7.72 2.88
C THR A 63 4.87 7.78 1.73
N LEU A 64 3.56 7.89 2.03
CA LEU A 64 2.52 8.08 0.99
C LEU A 64 2.81 9.29 0.08
N ARG A 65 3.48 10.33 0.60
CA ARG A 65 3.89 11.51 -0.19
C ARG A 65 4.93 11.13 -1.24
N GLU A 66 5.95 10.36 -0.87
CA GLU A 66 6.96 9.86 -1.80
C GLU A 66 6.31 8.96 -2.87
N LEU A 67 5.35 8.11 -2.48
CA LEU A 67 4.59 7.27 -3.40
C LEU A 67 3.79 8.08 -4.44
N THR A 68 3.35 9.30 -4.11
CA THR A 68 2.63 10.14 -5.09
C THR A 68 3.50 10.63 -6.25
N GLY A 69 4.84 10.66 -6.09
CA GLY A 69 5.77 11.14 -7.11
C GLY A 69 5.71 10.30 -8.38
N PRO A 70 6.05 8.99 -8.30
CA PRO A 70 5.95 8.07 -9.43
C PRO A 70 4.56 8.02 -10.08
N ILE A 71 3.49 8.08 -9.27
CA ILE A 71 2.11 8.10 -9.80
C ILE A 71 1.87 9.34 -10.67
N LYS A 72 2.38 10.51 -10.28
CA LYS A 72 2.28 11.75 -11.06
C LYS A 72 3.18 11.76 -12.30
N GLU A 73 4.26 10.97 -12.32
CA GLU A 73 5.09 10.81 -13.51
C GLU A 73 4.33 10.06 -14.60
N VAL A 74 3.60 9.01 -14.23
CA VAL A 74 2.83 8.16 -15.15
C VAL A 74 1.44 8.72 -15.47
N ASN A 75 0.81 9.43 -14.52
CA ASN A 75 -0.50 10.03 -14.70
C ASN A 75 -0.45 11.57 -14.55
N PRO A 76 -0.34 12.33 -15.66
CA PRO A 76 -0.27 13.80 -15.64
C PRO A 76 -1.48 14.47 -15.00
N ASP A 77 -2.68 13.88 -15.09
CA ASP A 77 -3.89 14.44 -14.47
C ASP A 77 -3.82 14.43 -12.94
N ALA A 78 -2.99 13.55 -12.38
CA ALA A 78 -2.75 13.47 -10.94
C ALA A 78 -1.94 14.67 -10.39
N ARG A 79 -1.41 15.54 -11.26
CA ARG A 79 -0.67 16.78 -10.89
C ARG A 79 -1.58 17.97 -10.62
N ARG A 80 -2.87 17.88 -10.97
CA ARG A 80 -3.82 19.00 -10.79
C ARG A 80 -3.91 19.37 -9.31
N ARG A 81 -4.00 20.67 -9.04
CA ARG A 81 -4.19 21.15 -7.65
C ARG A 81 -5.55 20.66 -7.14
N GLY A 82 -5.57 20.17 -5.91
CA GLY A 82 -6.77 19.59 -5.30
C GLY A 82 -6.98 18.11 -5.60
N THR A 83 -6.11 17.46 -6.40
CA THR A 83 -6.17 16.00 -6.57
C THR A 83 -5.90 15.29 -5.24
N THR A 84 -6.81 14.41 -4.85
CA THR A 84 -6.71 13.55 -3.68
C THR A 84 -6.22 12.16 -4.08
N PHE A 85 -5.28 11.60 -3.32
CA PHE A 85 -4.84 10.21 -3.46
C PHE A 85 -5.39 9.42 -2.28
N ASP A 86 -6.16 8.39 -2.58
CA ASP A 86 -6.63 7.43 -1.58
C ASP A 86 -5.86 6.12 -1.77
N PHE A 87 -5.41 5.52 -0.67
CA PHE A 87 -4.53 4.36 -0.67
C PHE A 87 -5.19 3.21 0.07
N ALA A 88 -5.20 2.04 -0.57
CA ALA A 88 -5.65 0.79 0.02
C ALA A 88 -4.60 -0.29 -0.22
N VAL A 89 -4.41 -1.16 0.78
CA VAL A 89 -3.53 -2.34 0.65
C VAL A 89 -4.38 -3.51 0.20
N VAL A 90 -3.99 -4.14 -0.90
CA VAL A 90 -4.58 -5.40 -1.36
C VAL A 90 -3.62 -6.52 -0.95
N SER A 91 -4.13 -7.47 -0.16
CA SER A 91 -3.40 -8.67 0.25
C SER A 91 -4.22 -9.91 -0.06
N PRO A 92 -3.59 -11.08 -0.28
CA PRO A 92 -4.30 -12.35 -0.36
C PRO A 92 -5.19 -12.55 0.87
N ASP A 93 -6.34 -13.20 0.68
CA ASP A 93 -7.16 -13.60 1.81
C ASP A 93 -6.38 -14.58 2.69
N ARG A 94 -6.53 -14.46 4.01
CA ARG A 94 -5.80 -15.28 4.99
C ARG A 94 -6.37 -16.69 5.10
N VAL A 95 -7.52 -16.95 4.50
CA VAL A 95 -8.18 -18.26 4.48
C VAL A 95 -8.22 -18.75 3.03
N SER A 96 -7.31 -19.66 2.69
CA SER A 96 -7.37 -20.51 1.50
C SER A 96 -7.59 -21.96 1.93
#